data_AF-A0A2H9MB83-F1
#
_entry.id   AF-A0A2H9MB83-F1
#
_cell.length_a   1.000
_cell.length_b   1.000
_cell.length_c   1.000
_cell.angle_alpha   90.00
_cell.angle_beta   90.00
_cell.angle_gamma   90.00
#
_symmetry.space_group_name_H-M   'P 1'
#
loop_
_entity.id
_entity.type
_entity.pdbx_description
1 polymer ?
#
loop_
_entity_poly.entity_id
_entity_poly.type
_entity_poly.pdbx_seq_one_letter_code
_entity_poly.pdbx_strand_id
1 'polypeptide(L)'
;MAYLAESHIEQAALEILSSMGYETLFGPDIAFDGKMPERKSYRDVVLTDRLERMIDRLNPTIPEEAQEEAIKKILRTNSPYLIENNKEFHHYLVNGVTIEYKKNDTIKSDIVKIIDFENPQANEFLAVNQFTVVENEYNRRPDIVLFINGLPLVVIELKNPADEKTTIWTAFNKLQTYKQEIPSLFIYNEALIVSDGTEA
;
A
#
# COMPACT_ATOMS: atom_id res chain seq x y z
N MET A 1 -3.12 27.08 -26.26
CA MET A 1 -2.36 25.97 -25.66
C MET A 1 -3.31 25.23 -24.75
N ALA A 2 -3.45 23.91 -24.91
CA ALA A 2 -4.26 23.12 -23.99
C ALA A 2 -3.55 23.10 -22.63
N TYR A 3 -4.19 23.64 -21.60
CA TYR A 3 -3.72 23.48 -20.22
C TYR A 3 -3.70 21.98 -19.91
N LEU A 4 -2.53 21.41 -19.60
CA LEU A 4 -2.44 20.08 -19.02
C LEU A 4 -3.09 20.16 -17.63
N ALA A 5 -4.23 19.50 -17.47
CA ALA A 5 -4.88 19.32 -16.17
C ALA A 5 -4.15 18.23 -15.38
N GLU A 6 -4.20 18.31 -14.05
CA GLU A 6 -3.66 17.30 -13.14
C GLU A 6 -4.21 15.90 -13.44
N SER A 7 -5.48 15.80 -13.86
CA SER A 7 -6.11 14.56 -14.30
C SER A 7 -5.44 13.93 -15.53
N HIS A 8 -4.84 14.71 -16.42
CA HIS A 8 -4.10 14.16 -17.57
C HIS A 8 -2.76 13.56 -17.12
N ILE A 9 -2.14 14.12 -16.08
CA ILE A 9 -0.87 13.62 -15.52
C ILE A 9 -1.13 12.34 -14.72
N GLU A 10 -2.20 12.32 -13.93
CA GLU A 10 -2.66 11.11 -13.23
C GLU A 10 -2.93 9.97 -14.23
N GLN A 11 -3.67 10.25 -15.30
CA GLN A 11 -3.95 9.26 -16.35
C GLN A 11 -2.66 8.77 -17.03
N ALA A 12 -1.73 9.66 -17.37
CA ALA A 12 -0.45 9.28 -17.97
C ALA A 12 0.40 8.42 -17.02
N ALA A 13 0.42 8.75 -15.71
CA ALA A 13 1.12 7.96 -14.71
C ALA A 13 0.52 6.54 -14.58
N LEU A 14 -0.81 6.41 -14.59
CA LEU A 14 -1.48 5.12 -14.57
C LEU A 14 -1.20 4.30 -15.84
N GLU A 15 -1.13 4.92 -17.01
CA GLU A 15 -0.76 4.23 -18.26
C GLU A 15 0.68 3.70 -18.21
N ILE A 16 1.61 4.47 -17.66
CA ILE A 16 3.00 4.03 -17.44
C ILE A 16 3.01 2.83 -16.48
N LEU A 17 2.34 2.93 -15.33
CA LEU A 17 2.27 1.85 -14.34
C LEU A 17 1.64 0.58 -14.93
N SER A 18 0.56 0.74 -15.72
CA SER A 18 -0.08 -0.37 -16.42
C SER A 18 0.88 -1.06 -17.40
N SER A 19 1.68 -0.28 -18.14
CA SER A 19 2.71 -0.83 -19.04
C SER A 19 3.82 -1.59 -18.30
N MET A 20 4.02 -1.31 -17.00
CA MET A 20 4.95 -2.02 -16.11
C MET A 20 4.33 -3.25 -15.44
N GLY A 21 3.07 -3.56 -15.72
CA GLY A 21 2.38 -4.75 -15.19
C GLY A 21 1.50 -4.50 -13.97
N TYR A 22 1.24 -3.24 -13.61
CA TYR A 22 0.26 -2.93 -12.57
C TYR A 22 -1.17 -3.07 -13.10
N GLU A 23 -2.03 -3.74 -12.35
CA GLU A 23 -3.48 -3.53 -12.46
C GLU A 23 -3.78 -2.08 -12.03
N THR A 24 -4.69 -1.39 -12.71
CA THR A 24 -5.09 -0.02 -12.33
C THR A 24 -6.56 0.00 -11.93
N LEU A 25 -6.86 0.45 -10.71
CA LEU A 25 -8.22 0.58 -10.21
C LEU A 25 -8.51 2.00 -9.72
N PHE A 26 -9.79 2.36 -9.76
CA PHE A 26 -10.28 3.64 -9.24
C PHE A 26 -10.67 3.51 -7.77
N GLY A 27 -10.07 4.31 -6.89
CA GLY A 27 -10.26 4.26 -5.45
C GLY A 27 -11.73 4.26 -4.99
N PRO A 28 -12.60 5.12 -5.55
CA PRO A 28 -14.03 5.10 -5.29
C PRO A 28 -14.76 3.83 -5.72
N ASP A 29 -14.28 3.11 -6.73
CA ASP A 29 -14.93 1.86 -7.15
C ASP A 29 -14.62 0.71 -6.17
N ILE A 30 -13.46 0.72 -5.51
CA ILE A 30 -13.04 -0.29 -4.53
C ILE A 30 -13.28 0.10 -3.06
N ALA A 31 -13.87 1.27 -2.82
CA ALA A 31 -14.30 1.69 -1.48
C ALA A 31 -15.43 0.79 -0.96
N PHE A 32 -15.69 0.83 0.36
CA PHE A 32 -16.71 -0.02 0.97
C PHE A 32 -18.13 0.25 0.44
N ASP A 33 -18.38 1.45 -0.07
CA ASP A 33 -19.60 1.92 -0.71
C ASP A 33 -19.48 2.03 -2.24
N GLY A 34 -18.41 1.45 -2.80
CA GLY A 34 -18.11 1.45 -4.23
C GLY A 34 -18.81 0.36 -5.03
N LYS A 35 -18.53 0.29 -6.34
CA LYS A 35 -19.12 -0.69 -7.26
C LYS A 35 -18.57 -2.11 -7.06
N MET A 36 -17.30 -2.22 -6.68
CA MET A 36 -16.58 -3.48 -6.46
C MET A 36 -15.76 -3.37 -5.16
N PRO A 37 -16.41 -3.32 -3.98
CA PRO A 37 -15.71 -3.09 -2.72
C PRO A 37 -14.61 -4.10 -2.45
N GLU A 38 -13.42 -3.60 -2.08
CA GLU A 38 -12.29 -4.42 -1.59
C GLU A 38 -11.89 -4.04 -0.16
N ARG A 39 -12.68 -3.16 0.47
CA ARG A 39 -12.47 -2.63 1.82
C ARG A 39 -13.79 -2.63 2.58
N LYS A 40 -13.73 -2.73 3.91
CA LYS A 40 -14.91 -2.68 4.80
C LYS A 40 -15.14 -1.28 5.34
N SER A 41 -14.13 -0.42 5.31
CA SER A 41 -14.18 0.97 5.75
C SER A 41 -13.16 1.84 5.01
N TYR A 42 -13.37 3.17 4.98
CA TYR A 42 -12.32 4.13 4.59
C TYR A 42 -11.11 4.16 5.54
N ARG A 43 -11.21 3.52 6.72
CA ARG A 43 -10.08 3.30 7.64
C ARG A 43 -9.16 2.17 7.18
N ASP A 44 -9.64 1.29 6.31
CA ASP A 44 -8.87 0.15 5.86
C ASP A 44 -7.88 0.62 4.78
N VAL A 45 -6.60 0.59 5.12
CA VAL A 45 -5.51 0.96 4.21
C VAL A 45 -4.88 -0.27 3.53
N VAL A 46 -5.04 -1.46 4.12
CA VAL A 46 -4.61 -2.74 3.54
C VAL A 46 -5.80 -3.39 2.85
N LEU A 47 -5.58 -3.95 1.67
CA LEU A 47 -6.57 -4.77 0.96
C LEU A 47 -6.44 -6.21 1.47
N THR A 48 -7.05 -6.48 2.63
CA THR A 48 -6.82 -7.72 3.40
C THR A 48 -7.13 -8.97 2.60
N ASP A 49 -8.23 -9.02 1.84
CA ASP A 49 -8.59 -10.19 1.04
C ASP A 49 -7.52 -10.52 -0.02
N ARG A 50 -6.86 -9.49 -0.60
CA ARG A 50 -5.72 -9.66 -1.51
C ARG A 50 -4.49 -10.17 -0.77
N LEU A 51 -4.20 -9.61 0.41
CA LEU A 51 -3.09 -10.05 1.25
C LEU A 51 -3.21 -11.50 1.68
N GLU A 52 -4.40 -11.92 2.15
CA GLU A 52 -4.69 -13.30 2.54
C GLU A 52 -4.45 -14.27 1.38
N ARG A 53 -5.05 -13.99 0.21
CA ARG A 53 -4.86 -14.79 -1.00
C ARG A 53 -3.39 -14.89 -1.43
N MET A 54 -2.64 -13.78 -1.33
CA MET A 54 -1.24 -13.77 -1.73
C MET A 54 -0.35 -14.51 -0.73
N ILE A 55 -0.62 -14.40 0.57
CA ILE A 55 0.11 -15.18 1.59
C ILE A 55 -0.14 -16.68 1.40
N ASP A 56 -1.37 -17.11 1.13
CA ASP A 56 -1.68 -18.52 0.83
C ASP A 56 -0.88 -19.02 -0.39
N ARG A 57 -0.96 -18.27 -1.50
CA ARG A 57 -0.26 -18.61 -2.74
C ARG A 57 1.26 -18.70 -2.58
N LEU A 58 1.86 -17.78 -1.82
CA LEU A 58 3.32 -17.72 -1.62
C LEU A 58 3.82 -18.75 -0.61
N ASN A 59 2.95 -19.29 0.26
CA ASN A 59 3.33 -20.15 1.38
C ASN A 59 2.55 -21.48 1.44
N PRO A 60 2.42 -22.25 0.33
CA PRO A 60 1.51 -23.40 0.24
C PRO A 60 1.87 -24.57 1.17
N THR A 61 3.06 -24.57 1.75
CA THR A 61 3.52 -25.61 2.69
C THR A 61 3.30 -25.27 4.16
N ILE A 62 2.93 -24.02 4.46
CA ILE A 62 2.67 -23.52 5.82
C ILE A 62 1.17 -23.69 6.10
N PRO A 63 0.76 -24.26 7.25
CA PRO A 63 -0.66 -24.42 7.58
C PRO A 63 -1.40 -23.08 7.62
N GLU A 64 -2.66 -23.09 7.22
CA GLU A 64 -3.55 -21.91 7.18
C GLU A 64 -3.55 -21.15 8.51
N GLU A 65 -3.68 -21.85 9.64
CA GLU A 65 -3.63 -21.26 10.98
C GLU A 65 -2.34 -20.45 11.24
N ALA A 66 -1.19 -20.94 10.74
CA ALA A 66 0.08 -20.25 10.88
C ALA A 66 0.20 -19.05 9.92
N GLN A 67 -0.42 -19.12 8.75
CA GLN A 67 -0.53 -18.00 7.81
C GLN A 67 -1.43 -16.89 8.40
N GLU A 68 -2.56 -17.25 8.99
CA GLU A 68 -3.45 -16.31 9.69
C GLU A 68 -2.74 -15.59 10.84
N GLU A 69 -1.94 -16.31 11.62
CA GLU A 69 -1.12 -15.70 12.68
C GLU A 69 -0.08 -14.73 12.12
N ALA A 70 0.50 -15.02 10.95
CA ALA A 70 1.38 -14.08 10.27
C ALA A 70 0.64 -12.82 9.81
N ILE A 71 -0.56 -12.96 9.21
CA ILE A 71 -1.42 -11.83 8.82
C ILE A 71 -1.76 -10.98 10.03
N LYS A 72 -2.14 -11.59 11.16
CA LYS A 72 -2.40 -10.86 12.42
C LYS A 72 -1.18 -10.08 12.89
N LYS A 73 0.03 -10.64 12.78
CA LYS A 73 1.27 -9.92 13.11
C LYS A 73 1.53 -8.75 12.16
N ILE A 74 1.33 -8.92 10.86
CA ILE A 74 1.51 -7.87 9.84
C ILE A 74 0.56 -6.69 10.10
N LEU A 75 -0.70 -6.98 10.43
CA LEU A 75 -1.74 -5.97 10.63
C LEU A 75 -1.71 -5.31 12.01
N ARG A 76 -0.88 -5.82 12.93
CA ARG A 76 -0.86 -5.36 14.32
C ARG A 76 0.05 -4.14 14.48
N THR A 77 -0.51 -3.09 15.06
CA THR A 77 0.24 -1.92 15.54
C THR A 77 0.72 -2.17 16.97
N ASN A 78 2.03 -2.19 17.20
CA ASN A 78 2.62 -2.47 18.51
C ASN A 78 3.13 -1.22 19.25
N SER A 79 3.26 -0.09 18.55
CA SER A 79 3.80 1.15 19.09
C SER A 79 2.84 2.33 18.84
N PRO A 80 2.80 3.35 19.72
CA PRO A 80 2.16 4.62 19.39
C PRO A 80 2.94 5.45 18.35
N TYR A 81 4.20 5.09 18.05
CA TYR A 81 5.05 5.84 17.14
C TYR A 81 5.04 5.23 15.74
N LEU A 82 4.64 6.03 14.74
CA LEU A 82 4.57 5.62 13.33
C LEU A 82 5.86 4.96 12.84
N ILE A 83 7.01 5.59 13.11
CA ILE A 83 8.31 5.11 12.62
C ILE A 83 8.71 3.75 13.19
N GLU A 84 8.27 3.43 14.42
CA GLU A 84 8.56 2.14 15.04
C GLU A 84 7.73 1.02 14.38
N ASN A 85 6.44 1.27 14.16
CA ASN A 85 5.57 0.32 13.44
C ASN A 85 6.04 0.14 11.99
N ASN A 86 6.44 1.22 11.31
CA ASN A 86 6.97 1.14 9.96
C ASN A 86 8.27 0.35 9.90
N LYS A 87 9.19 0.56 10.83
CA LYS A 87 10.42 -0.24 10.93
C LYS A 87 10.14 -1.72 11.20
N GLU A 88 9.18 -2.02 12.07
CA GLU A 88 8.76 -3.39 12.34
C GLU A 88 8.15 -4.05 11.10
N PHE A 89 7.23 -3.34 10.43
CA PHE A 89 6.64 -3.81 9.18
C PHE A 89 7.71 -4.04 8.09
N HIS A 90 8.63 -3.09 7.90
CA HIS A 90 9.72 -3.23 6.93
C HIS A 90 10.56 -4.49 7.21
N HIS A 91 10.80 -4.81 8.48
CA HIS A 91 11.48 -6.04 8.85
C HIS A 91 10.70 -7.28 8.39
N TYR A 92 9.38 -7.31 8.59
CA TYR A 92 8.52 -8.38 8.07
C TYR A 92 8.49 -8.42 6.54
N LEU A 93 8.42 -7.27 5.88
CA LEU A 93 8.39 -7.17 4.43
C LEU A 93 9.61 -7.81 3.79
N VAL A 94 10.80 -7.52 4.32
CA VAL A 94 12.08 -7.99 3.78
C VAL A 94 12.41 -9.43 4.20
N ASN A 95 12.15 -9.80 5.46
CA ASN A 95 12.61 -11.07 6.02
C ASN A 95 11.51 -12.13 6.11
N GLY A 96 10.26 -11.76 5.83
CA GLY A 96 9.09 -12.56 6.15
C GLY A 96 8.75 -12.53 7.65
N VAL A 97 7.64 -13.19 8.01
CA VAL A 97 7.14 -13.25 9.37
C VAL A 97 7.45 -14.61 9.97
N THR A 98 8.28 -14.64 11.01
CA THR A 98 8.54 -15.87 11.76
C THR A 98 7.30 -16.27 12.55
N ILE A 99 6.85 -17.51 12.33
CA ILE A 99 5.74 -18.13 13.05
C ILE A 99 6.17 -19.45 13.67
N GLU A 100 5.50 -19.81 14.77
CA GLU A 100 5.67 -21.11 15.43
C GLU A 100 4.32 -21.79 15.50
N TYR A 101 4.28 -23.07 15.14
CA TYR A 101 3.05 -23.85 15.15
C TYR A 101 3.33 -25.31 15.49
N LYS A 102 2.31 -25.99 16.03
CA LYS A 102 2.42 -27.39 16.42
C LYS A 102 2.17 -28.30 15.20
N LYS A 103 3.10 -29.19 14.91
CA LYS A 103 2.97 -30.24 13.88
C LYS A 103 3.44 -31.57 14.44
N ASN A 104 2.57 -32.58 14.45
CA ASN A 104 2.87 -33.94 14.94
C ASN A 104 3.53 -33.96 16.34
N ASP A 105 2.95 -33.22 17.31
CA ASP A 105 3.48 -33.07 18.68
C ASP A 105 4.85 -32.41 18.83
N THR A 106 5.36 -31.78 17.77
CA THR A 106 6.56 -30.93 17.80
C THR A 106 6.24 -29.48 17.46
N ILE A 107 6.98 -28.54 18.04
CA ILE A 107 6.91 -27.12 17.64
C ILE A 107 7.81 -26.95 16.42
N LYS A 108 7.23 -26.48 15.31
CA LYS A 108 7.96 -26.10 14.12
C LYS A 108 7.96 -24.58 14.01
N SER A 109 9.11 -24.02 13.60
CA SER A 109 9.22 -22.63 13.19
C SER A 109 9.37 -22.55 11.67
N ASP A 110 8.58 -21.70 11.03
CA ASP A 110 8.70 -21.36 9.60
C ASP A 110 8.63 -19.83 9.43
N ILE A 111 8.97 -19.38 8.22
CA ILE A 111 8.90 -17.98 7.80
C ILE A 111 7.81 -17.86 6.74
N VAL A 112 6.80 -17.04 7.02
CA VAL A 112 5.76 -16.67 6.05
C VAL A 112 6.28 -15.52 5.20
N LYS A 113 6.45 -15.76 3.89
CA LYS A 113 6.85 -14.74 2.92
C LYS A 113 5.69 -13.81 2.60
N ILE A 114 5.97 -12.50 2.61
CA ILE A 114 5.01 -11.45 2.20
C ILE A 114 5.19 -11.09 0.73
N ILE A 115 6.45 -11.00 0.28
CA ILE A 115 6.85 -10.68 -1.09
C ILE A 115 7.76 -11.78 -1.60
N ASP A 116 7.55 -12.19 -2.86
CA ASP A 116 8.50 -13.03 -3.58
C ASP A 116 9.50 -12.15 -4.33
N PHE A 117 10.65 -11.88 -3.69
CA PHE A 117 11.75 -11.14 -4.32
C PHE A 117 12.54 -11.98 -5.33
N GLU A 118 12.47 -13.32 -5.25
CA GLU A 118 13.19 -14.22 -6.15
C GLU A 118 12.47 -14.33 -7.50
N ASN A 119 11.14 -14.31 -7.46
CA ASN A 119 10.28 -14.25 -8.63
C ASN A 119 9.26 -13.11 -8.51
N PRO A 120 9.62 -11.87 -8.90
CA PRO A 120 8.74 -10.71 -8.77
C PRO A 120 7.36 -10.88 -9.43
N GLN A 121 7.28 -11.64 -10.52
CA GLN A 121 6.04 -11.92 -11.27
C GLN A 121 5.05 -12.81 -10.50
N ALA A 122 5.48 -13.42 -9.39
CA ALA A 122 4.58 -14.13 -8.48
C ALA A 122 3.76 -13.17 -7.60
N ASN A 123 4.18 -11.90 -7.46
CA ASN A 123 3.46 -10.90 -6.71
C ASN A 123 2.33 -10.26 -7.53
N GLU A 124 1.37 -9.71 -6.82
CA GLU A 124 0.31 -8.89 -7.38
C GLU A 124 0.66 -7.41 -7.25
N PHE A 125 0.66 -6.69 -8.37
CA PHE A 125 0.95 -5.25 -8.43
C PHE A 125 -0.32 -4.50 -8.80
N LEU A 126 -0.71 -3.55 -7.94
CA LEU A 126 -1.94 -2.78 -8.11
C LEU A 126 -1.67 -1.29 -7.89
N ALA A 127 -2.08 -0.44 -8.82
CA ALA A 127 -2.05 1.00 -8.70
C ALA A 127 -3.50 1.49 -8.52
N VAL A 128 -3.77 2.15 -7.39
CA VAL A 128 -5.09 2.70 -7.11
C VAL A 128 -5.01 4.21 -7.10
N ASN A 129 -5.72 4.87 -8.01
CA ASN A 129 -5.81 6.32 -7.99
C ASN A 129 -6.95 6.82 -7.11
N GLN A 130 -6.79 8.00 -6.53
CA GLN A 130 -7.78 8.66 -5.68
C GLN A 130 -8.23 7.80 -4.48
N PHE A 131 -7.26 7.15 -3.82
CA PHE A 131 -7.51 6.23 -2.70
C PHE A 131 -7.85 6.99 -1.41
N THR A 132 -9.13 7.26 -1.18
CA THR A 132 -9.58 7.96 0.04
C THR A 132 -9.30 7.12 1.29
N VAL A 133 -8.70 7.77 2.30
CA VAL A 133 -8.45 7.24 3.65
C VAL A 133 -9.06 8.22 4.65
N VAL A 134 -9.82 7.68 5.60
CA VAL A 134 -10.42 8.44 6.70
C VAL A 134 -9.90 7.90 8.01
N GLU A 135 -9.19 8.73 8.76
CA GLU A 135 -8.68 8.40 10.09
C GLU A 135 -9.01 9.55 11.05
N ASN A 136 -9.59 9.21 12.20
CA ASN A 136 -10.18 10.18 13.12
C ASN A 136 -11.21 11.07 12.41
N GLU A 137 -10.93 12.37 12.30
CA GLU A 137 -11.76 13.38 11.60
C GLU A 137 -11.15 13.83 10.27
N TYR A 138 -9.98 13.29 9.90
CA TYR A 138 -9.28 13.67 8.68
C TYR A 138 -9.68 12.78 7.53
N ASN A 139 -9.97 13.41 6.39
CA ASN A 139 -10.25 12.75 5.12
C ASN A 139 -9.18 13.19 4.13
N ARG A 140 -8.31 12.25 3.76
CA ARG A 140 -7.21 12.46 2.81
C ARG A 140 -7.32 11.50 1.64
N ARG A 141 -6.86 11.95 0.49
CA ARG A 141 -6.97 11.23 -0.78
C ARG A 141 -5.69 11.45 -1.55
N PRO A 142 -4.70 10.57 -1.40
CA PRO A 142 -3.53 10.56 -2.25
C PRO A 142 -3.91 10.33 -3.70
N ASP A 143 -3.09 10.84 -4.60
CA ASP A 143 -3.37 10.79 -6.04
C ASP A 143 -3.22 9.35 -6.53
N ILE A 144 -2.11 8.67 -6.22
CA ILE A 144 -1.94 7.24 -6.51
C ILE A 144 -1.30 6.53 -5.31
N VAL A 145 -1.82 5.36 -4.96
CA VAL A 145 -1.21 4.42 -4.00
C VAL A 145 -0.85 3.13 -4.73
N LEU A 146 0.41 2.69 -4.62
CA LEU A 146 0.85 1.42 -5.17
C LEU A 146 0.80 0.35 -4.09
N PHE A 147 0.10 -0.71 -4.42
CA PHE A 147 -0.05 -1.91 -3.62
C PHE A 147 0.80 -3.03 -4.18
N ILE A 148 1.44 -3.79 -3.29
CA ILE A 148 1.99 -5.10 -3.61
C ILE A 148 1.37 -6.12 -2.67
N ASN A 149 0.75 -7.17 -3.21
CA ASN A 149 0.07 -8.21 -2.44
C ASN A 149 -0.93 -7.64 -1.41
N GLY A 150 -1.64 -6.57 -1.78
CA GLY A 150 -2.62 -5.89 -0.92
C GLY A 150 -2.04 -4.89 0.11
N LEU A 151 -0.72 -4.72 0.20
CA LEU A 151 -0.06 -3.78 1.12
C LEU A 151 0.25 -2.44 0.44
N PRO A 152 -0.11 -1.27 1.02
CA PRO A 152 0.10 0.05 0.41
C PRO A 152 1.55 0.54 0.61
N LEU A 153 2.46 0.15 -0.30
CA LEU A 153 3.89 0.38 -0.12
C LEU A 153 4.36 1.75 -0.65
N VAL A 154 3.69 2.33 -1.64
CA VAL A 154 4.11 3.61 -2.24
C VAL A 154 2.95 4.59 -2.29
N VAL A 155 3.20 5.84 -1.90
CA VAL A 155 2.26 6.95 -2.07
C VAL A 155 2.86 7.95 -3.05
N ILE A 156 2.10 8.29 -4.09
CA ILE A 156 2.50 9.21 -5.15
C ILE A 156 1.58 10.42 -5.11
N GLU A 157 2.19 11.59 -5.11
CA GLU A 157 1.54 12.89 -5.19
C GLU A 157 1.95 13.58 -6.49
N LEU A 158 0.97 13.92 -7.30
CA LEU A 158 1.16 14.54 -8.60
C LEU A 158 0.83 16.04 -8.49
N LYS A 159 1.53 16.85 -9.29
CA LYS A 159 1.28 18.29 -9.38
C LYS A 159 1.08 18.72 -10.81
N ASN A 160 0.30 19.78 -10.96
CA ASN A 160 0.16 20.44 -12.23
C ASN A 160 1.41 21.31 -12.48
N PRO A 161 2.21 21.04 -13.53
CA PRO A 161 3.41 21.80 -13.86
C PRO A 161 3.09 23.23 -14.30
N ALA A 162 1.83 23.53 -14.64
CA ALA A 162 1.39 24.87 -15.04
C ALA A 162 1.04 25.79 -13.85
N ASP A 163 1.11 25.30 -12.60
CA ASP A 163 0.89 26.12 -11.41
C ASP A 163 2.22 26.60 -10.83
N GLU A 164 2.66 27.79 -11.28
CA GLU A 164 3.92 28.43 -10.86
C GLU A 164 4.04 28.67 -9.33
N LYS A 165 2.94 28.57 -8.58
CA LYS A 165 2.93 28.73 -7.11
C LYS A 165 3.16 27.43 -6.36
N THR A 166 3.09 26.29 -7.04
CA THR A 166 3.12 24.98 -6.41
C THR A 166 4.44 24.30 -6.72
N THR A 167 5.35 24.34 -5.74
CA THR A 167 6.68 23.73 -5.86
C THR A 167 6.65 22.28 -5.36
N ILE A 168 7.68 21.49 -5.69
CA ILE A 168 7.94 20.16 -5.08
C ILE A 168 7.83 20.22 -3.55
N TRP A 169 8.23 21.33 -2.91
CA TRP A 169 8.11 21.53 -1.47
C TRP A 169 6.66 21.56 -0.96
N THR A 170 5.71 22.06 -1.76
CA THR A 170 4.29 22.08 -1.38
C THR A 170 3.73 20.65 -1.36
N ALA A 171 4.12 19.82 -2.32
CA ALA A 171 3.74 18.41 -2.34
C ALA A 171 4.44 17.61 -1.23
N PHE A 172 5.72 17.88 -0.96
CA PHE A 172 6.42 17.32 0.19
C PHE A 172 5.69 17.65 1.51
N ASN A 173 5.25 18.90 1.69
CA ASN A 173 4.49 19.31 2.87
C ASN A 173 3.12 18.60 2.94
N LYS A 174 2.44 18.38 1.80
CA LYS A 174 1.21 17.57 1.73
C LYS A 174 1.44 16.16 2.27
N LEU A 175 2.56 15.52 1.91
CA LEU A 175 2.95 14.21 2.45
C LEU A 175 3.24 14.26 3.96
N GLN A 176 3.88 15.32 4.47
CA GLN A 176 4.07 15.47 5.92
C GLN A 176 2.74 15.61 6.66
N THR A 177 1.79 16.35 6.10
CA THR A 177 0.42 16.45 6.63
C THR A 177 -0.25 15.08 6.66
N TYR A 178 -0.12 14.30 5.59
CA TYR A 178 -0.73 12.96 5.52
C TYR A 178 -0.16 12.02 6.59
N LYS A 179 1.16 12.04 6.83
CA LYS A 179 1.78 11.26 7.91
C LYS A 179 1.22 11.59 9.30
N GLN A 180 0.76 12.82 9.52
CA GLN A 180 0.18 13.25 10.80
C GLN A 180 -1.29 12.88 10.93
N GLU A 181 -2.04 12.96 9.83
CA GLU A 181 -3.50 12.89 9.87
C GLU A 181 -4.08 11.53 9.50
N ILE A 182 -3.39 10.76 8.65
CA ILE A 182 -3.72 9.37 8.28
C ILE A 182 -2.50 8.45 8.48
N PRO A 183 -1.87 8.42 9.67
CA PRO A 183 -0.65 7.65 9.91
C PRO A 183 -0.78 6.16 9.61
N SER A 184 -1.99 5.58 9.70
CA SER A 184 -2.23 4.16 9.37
C SER A 184 -1.72 3.77 7.98
N LEU A 185 -1.90 4.64 6.97
CA LEU A 185 -1.40 4.40 5.61
C LEU A 185 0.13 4.31 5.56
N PHE A 186 0.81 5.08 6.42
CA PHE A 186 2.27 5.20 6.43
C PHE A 186 2.95 4.15 7.32
N ILE A 187 2.19 3.30 8.01
CA ILE A 187 2.75 2.13 8.70
C ILE A 187 3.42 1.22 7.66
N TYR A 188 2.80 1.02 6.50
CA TYR A 188 3.28 0.10 5.46
C TYR A 188 4.12 0.78 4.38
N ASN A 189 4.24 2.10 4.43
CA ASN A 189 4.85 2.87 3.36
C ASN A 189 6.37 2.68 3.32
N GLU A 190 6.89 2.38 2.14
CA GLU A 190 8.32 2.20 1.87
C GLU A 190 8.89 3.32 0.99
N ALA A 191 8.06 3.96 0.17
CA ALA A 191 8.49 5.06 -0.70
C ALA A 191 7.42 6.15 -0.85
N LEU A 192 7.89 7.39 -0.95
CA LEU A 192 7.06 8.55 -1.25
C LEU A 192 7.60 9.23 -2.50
N ILE A 193 6.70 9.49 -3.45
CA ILE A 193 7.05 10.08 -4.74
C ILE A 193 6.25 11.36 -4.90
N VAL A 194 6.93 12.41 -5.35
CA VAL A 194 6.32 13.68 -5.72
C VAL A 194 6.75 13.97 -7.14
N SER A 195 5.82 14.22 -8.06
CA SER A 195 6.15 14.58 -9.43
C SER A 195 5.26 15.68 -9.98
N ASP A 196 5.81 16.54 -10.83
CA ASP A 196 5.06 17.53 -11.62
C ASP A 196 4.86 17.09 -13.09
N GLY A 197 5.20 15.84 -13.41
CA GLY A 197 5.18 15.31 -14.78
C GLY A 197 6.42 15.64 -15.62
N THR A 198 7.32 16.50 -15.13
CA THR A 198 8.62 16.76 -15.74
C THR A 198 9.80 16.31 -14.87
N GLU A 199 9.64 16.39 -13.55
CA GLU A 199 10.60 15.94 -12.54
C GLU A 199 9.89 15.03 -11.52
N ALA A 200 10.63 14.12 -10.87
CA ALA A 200 10.14 13.17 -9.88
C ALA A 200 11.20 12.87 -8.81
#